data_AF-A0A646HRX2-F1
#
_entry.id   AF-A0A646HRX2-F1
#
_cell.length_a   1.000
_cell.length_b   1.000
_cell.length_c   1.000
_cell.angle_alpha   90.00
_cell.angle_beta   90.00
_cell.angle_gamma   90.00
#
_symmetry.space_group_name_H-M   'P 1'
#
loop_
_entity.id
_entity.type
_entity.pdbx_description
1 polymer ?
#
loop_
_entity_poly.entity_id
_entity_poly.type
_entity_poly.pdbx_seq_one_letter_code
_entity_poly.pdbx_strand_id
1 'polypeptide(L)'
;MNEVQQVSEIAKGISDYGLMAVTAAFFLLLSAAMMIAIFRWFKSMINRMLEQQECLRQLLDILQDNNAAIKNLAERLEPETQMRIRNLTGFAFDLTVEQVCRLIKRVRKENHIIDHEATAEKIRKSLKVIHEDRNSRFDPFTYHGKPLSDFCAPEWVEDVAKVVESEIYNADGENNARAYTNVKLAYDNIKTEFYLRLNG
;
A
#
# COMPACT_ATOMS: atom_id res chain seq x y z
N MET A 1 69.95 66.22 -41.25
CA MET A 1 69.38 64.84 -41.31
C MET A 1 69.25 64.19 -39.92
N ASN A 2 70.05 64.58 -38.91
CA ASN A 2 70.02 63.92 -37.59
C ASN A 2 68.81 64.29 -36.69
N GLU A 3 68.30 65.52 -36.76
CA GLU A 3 67.18 65.94 -35.90
C GLU A 3 65.85 65.23 -36.24
N VAL A 4 65.59 64.93 -37.52
CA VAL A 4 64.34 64.29 -37.95
C VAL A 4 64.29 62.81 -37.53
N GLN A 5 65.43 62.11 -37.51
CA GLN A 5 65.51 60.74 -36.99
C GLN A 5 65.40 60.68 -35.47
N GLN A 6 66.05 61.62 -34.77
CA GLN A 6 66.02 61.68 -33.31
C GLN A 6 64.62 62.07 -32.78
N VAL A 7 63.91 62.98 -33.45
CA VAL A 7 62.51 63.31 -33.14
C VAL A 7 61.57 62.14 -33.47
N SER A 8 61.85 61.37 -34.52
CA SER A 8 61.05 60.19 -34.88
C SER A 8 61.21 59.02 -33.89
N GLU A 9 62.43 58.77 -33.38
CA GLU A 9 62.66 57.77 -32.33
C GLU A 9 62.07 58.17 -30.97
N ILE A 10 62.18 59.46 -30.59
CA ILE A 10 61.55 59.98 -29.37
C ILE A 10 60.02 59.91 -29.48
N ALA A 11 59.44 60.22 -30.65
CA ALA A 11 58.01 60.07 -30.90
C ALA A 11 57.55 58.61 -30.84
N LYS A 12 58.35 57.66 -31.35
CA LYS A 12 58.10 56.21 -31.22
C LYS A 12 58.19 55.72 -29.77
N GLY A 13 59.18 56.17 -29.00
CA GLY A 13 59.32 55.82 -27.59
C GLY A 13 58.16 56.34 -26.74
N ILE A 14 57.74 57.60 -26.93
CA ILE A 14 56.57 58.17 -26.23
C ILE A 14 55.29 57.44 -26.62
N SER A 15 55.15 57.08 -27.90
CA SER A 15 54.04 56.28 -28.42
C SER A 15 53.98 54.87 -27.80
N ASP A 16 55.09 54.14 -27.76
CA ASP A 16 55.10 52.74 -27.32
C ASP A 16 55.03 52.59 -25.80
N TYR A 17 55.73 53.42 -25.02
CA TYR A 17 55.59 53.46 -23.56
C TYR A 17 54.23 54.03 -23.14
N GLY A 18 53.71 55.01 -23.87
CA GLY A 18 52.35 55.53 -23.69
C GLY A 18 51.29 54.47 -23.98
N LEU A 19 51.44 53.71 -25.06
CA LEU A 19 50.55 52.61 -25.43
C LEU A 19 50.61 51.47 -24.40
N MET A 20 51.79 51.13 -23.88
CA MET A 20 51.95 50.12 -22.83
C MET A 20 51.29 50.56 -21.51
N ALA A 21 51.44 51.83 -21.13
CA ALA A 21 50.79 52.38 -19.94
C ALA A 21 49.26 52.41 -20.06
N VAL A 22 48.74 52.79 -21.23
CA VAL A 22 47.30 52.84 -21.51
C VAL A 22 46.69 51.42 -21.52
N THR A 23 47.36 50.46 -22.15
CA THR A 23 46.90 49.06 -22.17
C THR A 23 46.95 48.40 -20.79
N ALA A 24 48.00 48.66 -19.99
CA ALA A 24 48.08 48.21 -18.61
C ALA A 24 46.98 48.82 -17.72
N ALA A 25 46.70 50.12 -17.88
CA ALA A 25 45.61 50.79 -17.17
C ALA A 25 44.24 50.20 -17.55
N PHE A 26 44.01 49.92 -18.83
CA PHE A 26 42.77 49.29 -19.31
C PHE A 26 42.62 47.87 -18.77
N PHE A 27 43.72 47.10 -18.72
CA PHE A 27 43.72 45.76 -18.15
C PHE A 27 43.42 45.76 -16.65
N LEU A 28 43.96 46.71 -15.88
CA LEU A 28 43.66 46.85 -14.45
C LEU A 28 42.18 47.21 -14.21
N LEU A 29 41.62 48.13 -15.00
CA LEU A 29 40.20 48.47 -14.92
C LEU A 29 39.30 47.29 -15.29
N LEU A 30 39.65 46.55 -16.34
CA LEU A 30 38.92 45.36 -16.78
C LEU A 30 39.01 44.24 -15.74
N SER A 31 40.18 44.01 -15.15
CA SER A 31 40.40 43.03 -14.08
C SER A 31 39.62 43.41 -12.81
N ALA A 32 39.58 44.70 -12.45
CA ALA A 32 38.79 45.18 -11.32
C ALA A 32 37.28 45.00 -11.56
N ALA A 33 36.80 45.32 -12.77
CA ALA A 33 35.41 45.10 -13.16
C ALA A 33 35.03 43.61 -13.13
N MET A 34 35.91 42.74 -13.62
CA MET A 34 35.70 41.29 -13.60
C MET A 34 35.67 40.73 -12.17
N MET A 35 36.54 41.22 -11.29
CA MET A 35 36.54 40.84 -9.88
C MET A 35 35.21 41.22 -9.20
N ILE A 36 34.70 42.44 -9.45
CA ILE A 36 33.40 42.88 -8.92
C ILE A 36 32.25 42.00 -9.44
N ALA A 37 32.27 41.65 -10.72
CA ALA A 37 31.26 40.78 -11.33
C ALA A 37 31.26 39.37 -10.72
N ILE A 38 32.44 38.77 -10.53
CA ILE A 38 32.58 37.44 -9.91
C ILE A 38 32.09 37.44 -8.46
N PHE A 39 32.43 38.47 -7.66
CA PHE A 39 31.94 38.58 -6.29
C PHE A 39 30.42 38.74 -6.21
N ARG A 40 29.82 39.52 -7.11
CA ARG A 40 28.35 39.65 -7.19
C ARG A 40 27.69 38.33 -7.56
N TRP A 41 28.22 37.61 -8.54
CA TRP A 41 27.71 36.30 -8.94
C TRP A 41 27.85 35.28 -7.81
N PHE A 42 29.02 35.21 -7.16
CA PHE A 42 29.28 34.30 -6.07
C PHE A 42 28.36 34.55 -4.87
N LYS A 43 28.13 35.82 -4.50
CA LYS A 43 27.15 36.18 -3.46
C LYS A 43 25.73 35.71 -3.83
N SER A 44 25.32 35.89 -5.09
CA SER A 44 24.01 35.40 -5.55
C SER A 44 23.91 33.87 -5.52
N MET A 45 24.98 33.16 -5.88
CA MET A 45 25.04 31.70 -5.84
C MET A 45 24.90 31.17 -4.41
N ILE A 46 25.64 31.78 -3.46
CA ILE A 46 25.57 31.40 -2.04
C ILE A 46 24.15 31.62 -1.50
N ASN A 47 23.55 32.78 -1.77
CA ASN A 47 22.19 33.05 -1.29
C ASN A 47 21.19 32.00 -1.81
N ARG A 48 21.27 31.64 -3.10
CA ARG A 48 20.43 30.59 -3.67
C ARG A 48 20.65 29.23 -3.02
N MET A 49 21.91 28.87 -2.72
CA MET A 49 22.22 27.61 -2.04
C MET A 49 21.71 27.60 -0.59
N LEU A 50 21.82 28.72 0.13
CA LEU A 50 21.31 28.84 1.49
C LEU A 50 19.78 28.70 1.53
N GLU A 51 19.06 29.41 0.65
CA GLU A 51 17.61 29.29 0.50
C GLU A 51 17.19 27.85 0.17
N GLN A 52 17.92 27.17 -0.72
CA GLN A 52 17.65 25.78 -1.06
C GLN A 52 17.88 24.82 0.12
N GLN A 53 18.93 25.04 0.92
CA GLN A 53 19.18 24.24 2.11
C GLN A 53 18.11 24.44 3.18
N GLU A 54 17.63 25.67 3.39
CA GLU A 54 16.53 25.96 4.30
C GLU A 54 15.25 25.26 3.85
N CYS A 55 14.92 25.31 2.56
CA CYS A 55 13.79 24.59 1.98
C CYS A 55 13.91 23.06 2.20
N LEU A 56 15.08 22.48 1.96
CA LEU A 56 15.32 21.05 2.19
C LEU A 56 15.17 20.66 3.66
N ARG A 57 15.62 21.51 4.59
CA ARG A 57 15.42 21.29 6.03
C ARG A 57 13.95 21.33 6.42
N GLN A 58 13.21 22.33 5.93
CA GLN A 58 11.77 22.41 6.15
C GLN A 58 11.03 21.19 5.58
N LEU A 59 11.41 20.71 4.40
CA LEU A 59 10.85 19.49 3.82
C LEU A 59 11.16 18.25 4.68
N LEU A 60 12.37 18.14 5.23
CA LEU A 60 12.72 17.05 6.15
C LEU A 60 11.87 17.10 7.42
N ASP A 61 11.69 18.28 8.02
CA ASP A 61 10.85 18.45 9.21
C ASP A 61 9.40 18.05 8.93
N ILE A 62 8.82 18.53 7.81
CA ILE A 62 7.46 18.15 7.37
C ILE A 62 7.35 16.64 7.14
N LEU A 63 8.36 16.00 6.55
CA LEU A 63 8.38 14.55 6.34
C LEU A 63 8.45 13.78 7.66
N GLN A 64 9.23 14.25 8.64
CA GLN A 64 9.29 13.64 9.97
C GLN A 64 7.95 13.76 10.70
N ASP A 65 7.35 14.94 10.67
CA ASP A 65 6.02 15.19 11.25
C ASP A 65 4.94 14.33 10.59
N ASN A 66 4.94 14.25 9.25
CA ASN A 66 4.03 13.39 8.50
C ASN A 66 4.23 11.91 8.86
N ASN A 67 5.47 11.44 8.97
CA ASN A 67 5.73 10.05 9.38
C ASN A 67 5.25 9.77 10.80
N ALA A 68 5.45 10.70 11.74
CA ALA A 68 4.93 10.58 13.10
C ALA A 68 3.39 10.54 13.10
N ALA A 69 2.74 11.38 12.30
CA ALA A 69 1.28 11.38 12.16
C ALA A 69 0.76 10.06 11.55
N ILE A 70 1.38 9.57 10.47
CA ILE A 70 1.04 8.28 9.84
C ILE A 70 1.22 7.14 10.84
N LYS A 71 2.31 7.12 11.60
CA LYS A 71 2.56 6.10 12.62
C LYS A 71 1.48 6.11 13.70
N ASN A 72 1.15 7.28 14.24
CA ASN A 72 0.07 7.43 15.22
C ASN A 72 -1.29 6.99 14.66
N LEU A 73 -1.58 7.30 13.40
CA LEU A 73 -2.80 6.86 12.74
C LEU A 73 -2.82 5.34 12.57
N ALA A 74 -1.71 4.73 12.14
CA ALA A 74 -1.58 3.28 12.00
C ALA A 74 -1.78 2.58 13.35
N GLU A 75 -1.12 3.04 14.42
CA GLU A 75 -1.26 2.48 15.77
C GLU A 75 -2.70 2.53 16.30
N ARG A 76 -3.51 3.51 15.87
CA ARG A 76 -4.92 3.63 16.28
C ARG A 76 -5.87 2.87 15.37
N LEU A 77 -5.68 2.95 14.06
CA LEU A 77 -6.62 2.43 13.07
C LEU A 77 -6.40 0.95 12.77
N GLU A 78 -5.18 0.44 12.89
CA GLU A 78 -4.89 -0.96 12.60
C GLU A 78 -5.60 -1.90 13.60
N PRO A 79 -5.50 -1.69 14.94
CA PRO A 79 -6.23 -2.52 15.89
C PRO A 79 -7.76 -2.40 15.73
N GLU A 80 -8.26 -1.19 15.45
CA GLU A 80 -9.69 -0.97 15.23
C GLU A 80 -10.18 -1.73 13.98
N THR A 81 -9.44 -1.64 12.88
CA THR A 81 -9.72 -2.36 11.64
C THR A 81 -9.68 -3.87 11.87
N GLN A 82 -8.67 -4.38 12.56
CA GLN A 82 -8.57 -5.80 12.89
C GLN A 82 -9.74 -6.28 13.76
N MET A 83 -10.13 -5.52 14.78
CA MET A 83 -11.29 -5.85 15.63
C MET A 83 -12.59 -5.84 14.83
N ARG A 84 -12.78 -4.84 13.96
CA ARG A 84 -13.95 -4.73 13.09
C ARG A 84 -14.06 -5.93 12.16
N ILE A 85 -12.95 -6.33 11.53
CA ILE A 85 -12.88 -7.52 10.67
C ILE A 85 -13.23 -8.77 11.50
N ARG A 86 -12.60 -8.98 12.66
CA ARG A 86 -12.86 -10.14 13.53
C ARG A 86 -14.33 -10.25 13.96
N ASN A 87 -14.95 -9.12 14.30
CA ASN A 87 -16.36 -9.10 14.69
C ASN A 87 -17.27 -9.41 13.49
N LEU A 88 -17.06 -8.75 12.35
CA LEU A 88 -17.83 -8.97 11.14
C LEU A 88 -17.75 -10.43 10.68
N THR A 89 -16.53 -10.96 10.53
CA THR A 89 -16.32 -12.32 10.04
C THR A 89 -16.80 -13.34 11.06
N GLY A 90 -16.62 -13.07 12.35
CA GLY A 90 -17.21 -13.86 13.44
C GLY A 90 -18.72 -14.03 13.29
N PHE A 91 -19.46 -12.92 13.20
CA PHE A 91 -20.92 -12.98 13.03
C PHE A 91 -21.34 -13.66 11.72
N ALA A 92 -20.60 -13.43 10.63
CA ALA A 92 -20.90 -14.05 9.35
C ALA A 92 -20.70 -15.58 9.40
N PHE A 93 -19.61 -16.07 10.00
CA PHE A 93 -19.38 -17.50 10.16
C PHE A 93 -20.41 -18.14 11.09
N ASP A 94 -20.75 -17.51 12.21
CA ASP A 94 -21.78 -18.01 13.13
C ASP A 94 -23.16 -18.13 12.45
N LEU A 95 -23.53 -17.14 11.63
CA LEU A 95 -24.73 -17.20 10.81
C LEU A 95 -24.66 -18.34 9.77
N THR A 96 -23.48 -18.55 9.18
CA THR A 96 -23.26 -19.60 8.20
C THR A 96 -23.45 -20.99 8.82
N VAL A 97 -22.95 -21.21 10.04
CA VAL A 97 -23.18 -22.45 10.81
C VAL A 97 -24.68 -22.73 10.94
N GLU A 98 -25.47 -21.72 11.33
CA GLU A 98 -26.93 -21.85 11.45
C GLU A 98 -27.62 -22.13 10.11
N GLN A 99 -27.20 -21.46 9.03
CA GLN A 99 -27.73 -21.70 7.68
C GLN A 99 -27.47 -23.14 7.22
N VAL A 100 -26.27 -23.67 7.47
CA VAL A 100 -25.91 -25.06 7.13
C VAL A 100 -26.68 -26.06 8.00
N CYS A 101 -26.86 -25.80 9.30
CA CYS A 101 -27.69 -26.64 10.17
C CYS A 101 -29.16 -26.69 9.68
N ARG A 102 -29.70 -25.55 9.21
CA ARG A 102 -31.03 -25.50 8.59
C ARG A 102 -31.08 -26.24 7.25
N LEU A 103 -30.02 -26.17 6.45
CA LEU A 103 -29.89 -26.94 5.22
C LEU A 103 -29.97 -28.44 5.50
N ILE A 104 -29.22 -28.96 6.48
CA ILE A 104 -29.28 -30.37 6.91
C ILE A 104 -30.72 -30.77 7.25
N LYS A 105 -31.40 -29.99 8.10
CA LYS A 105 -32.80 -30.25 8.48
C LYS A 105 -33.75 -30.25 7.27
N ARG A 106 -33.53 -29.37 6.31
CA ARG A 106 -34.33 -29.28 5.08
C ARG A 106 -34.11 -30.50 4.20
N VAL A 107 -32.85 -30.88 3.97
CA VAL A 107 -32.51 -32.05 3.14
C VAL A 107 -33.07 -33.34 3.73
N ARG A 108 -32.99 -33.51 5.07
CA ARG A 108 -33.60 -34.66 5.77
C ARG A 108 -35.13 -34.74 5.59
N LYS A 109 -35.81 -33.60 5.49
CA LYS A 109 -37.27 -33.55 5.31
C LYS A 109 -37.72 -33.70 3.86
N GLU A 110 -36.98 -33.13 2.92
CA GLU A 110 -37.37 -33.05 1.50
C GLU A 110 -36.94 -34.27 0.69
N ASN A 111 -35.78 -34.85 0.98
CA ASN A 111 -35.27 -35.94 0.16
C ASN A 111 -35.71 -37.29 0.74
N HIS A 112 -36.38 -38.10 -0.08
CA HIS A 112 -36.27 -39.54 0.05
C HIS A 112 -34.79 -39.89 -0.18
N ILE A 113 -34.11 -40.28 0.90
CA ILE A 113 -32.66 -40.51 1.08
C ILE A 113 -32.07 -41.58 0.10
N ILE A 114 -32.86 -42.01 -0.88
CA ILE A 114 -32.59 -43.12 -1.80
C ILE A 114 -31.55 -42.71 -2.87
N ASP A 115 -31.61 -41.48 -3.38
CA ASP A 115 -30.65 -40.98 -4.39
C ASP A 115 -29.55 -40.15 -3.72
N HIS A 116 -28.42 -40.81 -3.47
CA HIS A 116 -27.24 -40.21 -2.83
C HIS A 116 -26.55 -39.19 -3.73
N GLU A 117 -26.46 -39.44 -5.04
CA GLU A 117 -25.70 -38.61 -5.98
C GLU A 117 -26.41 -37.28 -6.25
N ALA A 118 -27.71 -37.33 -6.56
CA ALA A 118 -28.50 -36.11 -6.76
C ALA A 118 -28.61 -35.25 -5.49
N THR A 119 -28.65 -35.90 -4.32
CA THR A 119 -28.65 -35.20 -3.02
C THR A 119 -27.32 -34.51 -2.77
N ALA A 120 -26.21 -35.18 -3.04
CA ALA A 120 -24.86 -34.66 -2.91
C ALA A 120 -24.62 -33.43 -3.80
N GLU A 121 -25.12 -33.45 -5.05
CA GLU A 121 -25.04 -32.28 -5.95
C GLU A 121 -25.88 -31.10 -5.43
N LYS A 122 -27.11 -31.35 -4.96
CA LYS A 122 -28.00 -30.32 -4.37
C LYS A 122 -27.38 -29.68 -3.13
N ILE A 123 -26.70 -30.47 -2.28
CA ILE A 123 -25.97 -29.98 -1.10
C ILE A 123 -24.85 -29.04 -1.53
N ARG A 124 -23.96 -29.46 -2.44
CA ARG A 124 -22.85 -28.62 -2.92
C ARG A 124 -23.35 -27.32 -3.53
N LYS A 125 -24.41 -27.36 -4.35
CA LYS A 125 -25.01 -26.16 -4.93
C LYS A 125 -25.55 -25.21 -3.86
N SER A 126 -26.22 -25.74 -2.84
CA SER A 126 -26.75 -24.95 -1.72
C SER A 126 -25.63 -24.35 -0.87
N LEU A 127 -24.58 -25.11 -0.58
CA LEU A 127 -23.40 -24.65 0.15
C LEU A 127 -22.63 -23.58 -0.62
N LYS A 128 -22.53 -23.73 -1.95
CA LYS A 128 -21.95 -22.70 -2.82
C LYS A 128 -22.72 -21.39 -2.72
N VAL A 129 -24.06 -21.43 -2.78
CA VAL A 129 -24.89 -20.21 -2.62
C VAL A 129 -24.66 -19.56 -1.24
N ILE A 130 -24.58 -20.35 -0.17
CA ILE A 130 -24.27 -19.84 1.18
C ILE A 130 -22.87 -19.22 1.23
N HIS A 131 -21.88 -19.85 0.59
CA HIS A 131 -20.52 -19.34 0.50
C HIS A 131 -20.45 -18.01 -0.25
N GLU A 132 -21.11 -17.91 -1.41
CA GLU A 132 -21.15 -16.67 -2.20
C GLU A 132 -21.94 -15.55 -1.50
N ASP A 133 -23.05 -15.86 -0.81
CA ASP A 133 -23.76 -14.87 0.01
C ASP A 133 -22.85 -14.29 1.08
N ARG A 134 -22.06 -15.13 1.75
CA ARG A 134 -21.06 -14.68 2.73
C ARG A 134 -19.98 -13.82 2.07
N ASN A 135 -19.44 -14.22 0.92
CA ASN A 135 -18.43 -13.45 0.21
C ASN A 135 -18.97 -12.07 -0.21
N SER A 136 -20.22 -11.99 -0.66
CA SER A 136 -20.85 -10.71 -1.01
C SER A 136 -20.95 -9.73 0.17
N ARG A 137 -21.07 -10.25 1.40
CA ARG A 137 -21.04 -9.43 2.63
C ARG A 137 -19.63 -8.98 3.00
N PHE A 138 -18.62 -9.69 2.49
CA PHE A 138 -17.20 -9.41 2.72
C PHE A 138 -16.61 -8.44 1.69
N ASP A 139 -17.14 -8.41 0.46
CA ASP A 139 -16.67 -7.53 -0.63
C ASP A 139 -16.56 -6.03 -0.27
N PRO A 140 -17.48 -5.42 0.51
CA PRO A 140 -17.37 -4.00 0.88
C PRO A 140 -16.20 -3.67 1.81
N PHE A 141 -15.59 -4.69 2.43
CA PHE A 141 -14.55 -4.52 3.42
C PHE A 141 -13.20 -4.90 2.80
N THR A 142 -12.24 -3.99 2.88
CA THR A 142 -10.89 -4.21 2.36
C THR A 142 -9.89 -4.30 3.50
N TYR A 143 -8.89 -5.16 3.33
CA TYR A 143 -7.76 -5.31 4.22
C TYR A 143 -6.48 -5.45 3.39
N HIS A 144 -5.48 -4.60 3.66
CA HIS A 144 -4.24 -4.52 2.88
C HIS A 144 -4.46 -4.40 1.35
N GLY A 145 -5.51 -3.65 0.95
CA GLY A 145 -5.81 -3.40 -0.46
C GLY A 145 -6.56 -4.52 -1.19
N LYS A 146 -6.95 -5.61 -0.49
CA LYS A 146 -7.76 -6.70 -1.04
C LYS A 146 -9.11 -6.80 -0.33
N PRO A 147 -10.21 -7.16 -1.02
CA PRO A 147 -11.49 -7.42 -0.36
C PRO A 147 -11.38 -8.64 0.56
N LEU A 148 -12.21 -8.69 1.61
CA LEU A 148 -12.18 -9.81 2.56
C LEU A 148 -12.57 -11.17 1.91
N SER A 149 -13.29 -11.14 0.79
CA SER A 149 -13.65 -12.32 0.01
C SER A 149 -12.46 -12.99 -0.67
N ASP A 150 -11.39 -12.26 -0.99
CA ASP A 150 -10.16 -12.83 -1.57
C ASP A 150 -9.47 -13.81 -0.63
N PHE A 151 -9.69 -13.67 0.68
CA PHE A 151 -9.16 -14.57 1.69
C PHE A 151 -10.02 -15.83 1.89
N CYS A 152 -11.16 -15.94 1.18
CA CYS A 152 -12.05 -17.09 1.26
C CYS A 152 -11.70 -18.18 0.24
N ALA A 153 -11.44 -19.41 0.71
CA ALA A 153 -11.10 -20.51 -0.17
C ALA A 153 -12.35 -21.19 -0.77
N PRO A 154 -12.41 -21.44 -2.08
CA PRO A 154 -13.53 -22.17 -2.68
C PRO A 154 -13.61 -23.63 -2.20
N GLU A 155 -12.47 -24.20 -1.77
CA GLU A 155 -12.33 -25.57 -1.25
C GLU A 155 -13.19 -25.82 0.01
N TRP A 156 -13.44 -24.76 0.79
CA TRP A 156 -14.27 -24.85 2.01
C TRP A 156 -15.70 -25.32 1.73
N VAL A 157 -16.22 -25.10 0.51
CA VAL A 157 -17.53 -25.61 0.11
C VAL A 157 -17.52 -27.14 0.13
N GLU A 158 -16.45 -27.76 -0.34
CA GLU A 158 -16.31 -29.22 -0.38
C GLU A 158 -16.05 -29.81 1.00
N ASP A 159 -15.26 -29.13 1.83
CA ASP A 159 -15.00 -29.57 3.21
C ASP A 159 -16.27 -29.58 4.05
N VAL A 160 -17.10 -28.54 3.91
CA VAL A 160 -18.41 -28.50 4.58
C VAL A 160 -19.39 -29.51 3.96
N ALA A 161 -19.32 -29.75 2.64
CA ALA A 161 -20.16 -30.75 1.99
C ALA A 161 -19.94 -32.15 2.57
N LYS A 162 -18.69 -32.57 2.77
CA LYS A 162 -18.35 -33.86 3.40
C LYS A 162 -18.97 -34.00 4.79
N VAL A 163 -18.91 -32.94 5.60
CA VAL A 163 -19.51 -32.92 6.94
C VAL A 163 -21.03 -33.04 6.87
N VAL A 164 -21.66 -32.26 5.98
CA VAL A 164 -23.12 -32.29 5.78
C VAL A 164 -23.60 -33.66 5.30
N GLU A 165 -22.91 -34.26 4.33
CA GLU A 165 -23.22 -35.61 3.83
C GLU A 165 -23.06 -36.66 4.93
N SER A 166 -21.98 -36.58 5.72
CA SER A 166 -21.75 -37.49 6.86
C SER A 166 -22.83 -37.40 7.93
N GLU A 167 -23.44 -36.22 8.11
CA GLU A 167 -24.55 -36.02 9.05
C GLU A 167 -25.89 -36.49 8.49
N ILE A 168 -26.11 -36.37 7.19
CA ILE A 168 -27.36 -36.82 6.55
C ILE A 168 -27.43 -38.35 6.53
N TYR A 169 -26.31 -39.02 6.23
CA TYR A 169 -26.24 -40.48 6.08
C TYR A 169 -25.66 -41.20 7.31
N ASN A 170 -25.66 -40.55 8.47
CA ASN A 170 -25.11 -41.15 9.69
C ASN A 170 -25.92 -42.37 10.15
N ALA A 171 -25.23 -43.47 10.48
CA ALA A 171 -25.86 -44.73 10.91
C ALA A 171 -26.68 -44.60 12.21
N ASP A 172 -26.32 -43.68 13.11
CA ASP A 172 -27.04 -43.48 14.38
C ASP A 172 -28.34 -42.68 14.22
N GLY A 173 -28.68 -42.27 13.00
CA GLY A 173 -29.89 -41.50 12.69
C GLY A 173 -29.79 -40.00 12.97
N GLU A 174 -30.93 -39.34 13.02
CA GLU A 174 -31.02 -37.88 13.17
C GLU A 174 -30.57 -37.42 14.57
N ASN A 175 -29.51 -36.61 14.62
CA ASN A 175 -29.10 -35.90 15.83
C ASN A 175 -28.72 -34.44 15.50
N ASN A 176 -29.58 -33.51 15.91
CA ASN A 176 -29.38 -32.08 15.63
C ASN A 176 -28.26 -31.45 16.48
N ALA A 177 -28.02 -31.95 17.69
CA ALA A 177 -26.92 -31.46 18.54
C ALA A 177 -25.57 -31.88 17.95
N ARG A 178 -25.44 -33.15 17.53
CA ARG A 178 -24.24 -33.64 16.84
C ARG A 178 -23.98 -32.90 15.54
N ALA A 179 -25.01 -32.73 14.71
CA ALA A 179 -24.89 -31.99 13.45
C ALA A 179 -24.39 -30.55 13.68
N TYR A 180 -24.91 -29.86 14.69
CA TYR A 180 -24.43 -28.53 15.07
C TYR A 180 -22.94 -28.56 15.48
N THR A 181 -22.54 -29.49 16.35
CA THR A 181 -21.14 -29.60 16.80
C THR A 181 -20.19 -29.86 15.63
N ASN A 182 -20.54 -30.77 14.73
CA ASN A 182 -19.68 -31.13 13.59
C ASN A 182 -19.59 -30.00 12.56
N VAL A 183 -20.70 -29.35 12.24
CA VAL A 183 -20.70 -28.16 11.37
C VAL A 183 -19.90 -27.03 12.01
N LYS A 184 -20.07 -26.78 13.31
CA LYS A 184 -19.33 -25.75 14.03
C LYS A 184 -17.83 -26.01 13.99
N LEU A 185 -17.39 -27.25 14.26
CA LEU A 185 -15.97 -27.63 14.16
C LEU A 185 -15.40 -27.38 12.77
N ALA A 186 -16.15 -27.69 11.71
CA ALA A 186 -15.73 -27.41 10.34
C ALA A 186 -15.53 -25.91 10.11
N TYR A 187 -16.46 -25.07 10.58
CA TYR A 187 -16.36 -23.61 10.45
C TYR A 187 -15.31 -23.00 11.37
N ASP A 188 -15.03 -23.57 12.54
CA ASP A 188 -13.93 -23.12 13.42
C ASP A 188 -12.57 -23.35 12.76
N ASN A 189 -12.40 -24.47 12.03
CA ASN A 189 -11.21 -24.73 11.22
C ASN A 189 -11.10 -23.74 10.05
N ILE A 190 -12.19 -23.51 9.31
CA ILE A 190 -12.25 -22.50 8.23
C ILE A 190 -11.92 -21.11 8.75
N LYS A 191 -12.44 -20.73 9.92
CA LYS A 191 -12.19 -19.42 10.54
C LYS A 191 -10.72 -19.28 10.94
N THR A 192 -10.10 -20.34 11.43
CA THR A 192 -8.66 -20.39 11.70
C THR A 192 -7.86 -20.17 10.42
N GLU A 193 -8.21 -20.89 9.35
CA GLU A 193 -7.54 -20.76 8.06
C GLU A 193 -7.73 -19.36 7.45
N PHE A 194 -8.94 -18.79 7.54
CA PHE A 194 -9.23 -17.43 7.11
C PHE A 194 -8.30 -16.42 7.81
N TYR A 195 -8.11 -16.54 9.13
CA TYR A 195 -7.19 -15.66 9.85
C TYR A 195 -5.72 -15.90 9.53
N LEU A 196 -5.33 -17.12 9.19
CA LEU A 196 -3.97 -17.39 8.69
C LEU A 196 -3.75 -16.71 7.34
N ARG A 197 -4.71 -16.82 6.41
CA ARG A 197 -4.68 -16.14 5.11
C ARG A 197 -4.69 -14.61 5.23
N LEU A 198 -5.36 -14.08 6.25
CA LEU A 198 -5.45 -12.64 6.48
C LEU A 198 -4.13 -12.03 7.01
N ASN A 199 -3.34 -12.80 7.74
CA ASN A 199 -2.06 -12.36 8.34
C ASN A 199 -0.81 -12.84 7.59
N GLY A 200 -0.97 -13.70 6.58
CA GLY A 200 0.11 -14.24 5.75
C GLY A 200 0.35 -13.42 4.50
#